data_AF-A0A9D7GD89-F1
#
_entry.id   AF-A0A9D7GD89-F1
#
_cell.length_a   1.000
_cell.length_b   1.000
_cell.length_c   1.000
_cell.angle_alpha   90.00
_cell.angle_beta   90.00
_cell.angle_gamma   90.00
#
_symmetry.space_group_name_H-M   'P 1'
#
loop_
_entity.id
_entity.type
_entity.pdbx_description
1 polymer ?
#
loop_
_entity_poly.entity_id
_entity_poly.type
_entity_poly.pdbx_seq_one_letter_code
_entity_poly.pdbx_strand_id
1 'polypeptide(L)' 'MDSDAAQPTTADPAMIPLLPSSYFGSVELYRLLARHERAIIDIGEHYVRQSYRTRTRIVGPNGPQDLSVQIE' A
#
# COMPACT_ATOMS: atom_id res chain seq x y z
N MET A 1 -13.54 9.26 -49.26
CA MET A 1 -12.16 9.72 -49.40
C MET A 1 -11.80 10.33 -48.07
N ASP A 2 -10.93 9.61 -47.38
CA ASP A 2 -10.03 10.07 -46.31
C ASP A 2 -10.74 10.47 -45.00
N SER A 3 -10.80 9.53 -44.05
CA SER A 3 -9.80 9.37 -42.97
C SER A 3 -9.85 10.58 -42.04
N ASP A 4 -10.14 10.43 -40.76
CA ASP A 4 -9.19 9.80 -39.87
C ASP A 4 -9.84 9.46 -38.52
N ALA A 5 -9.31 8.40 -37.94
CA ALA A 5 -9.65 7.91 -36.64
C ALA A 5 -9.33 8.93 -35.55
N ALA A 6 -10.32 9.19 -34.70
CA ALA A 6 -10.10 9.34 -33.28
C ALA A 6 -11.43 9.12 -32.58
N GLN A 7 -11.80 7.85 -32.40
CA GLN A 7 -12.59 7.50 -31.21
C GLN A 7 -11.93 8.25 -30.04
N PRO A 8 -12.67 9.06 -29.25
CA PRO A 8 -12.13 9.60 -28.03
C PRO A 8 -11.72 8.38 -27.19
N THR A 9 -10.39 8.19 -27.09
CA THR A 9 -9.76 7.19 -26.24
C THR A 9 -10.45 7.27 -24.89
N THR A 10 -11.03 6.13 -24.49
CA THR A 10 -11.64 5.81 -23.20
C THR A 10 -11.20 6.75 -22.07
N ALA A 11 -11.83 7.92 -21.99
CA ALA A 11 -11.82 8.76 -20.82
C ALA A 11 -12.91 8.20 -19.93
N ASP A 12 -12.52 7.19 -19.14
CA ASP A 12 -13.34 6.61 -18.07
C ASP A 12 -13.87 7.78 -17.21
N PRO A 13 -15.19 7.96 -17.05
CA PRO A 13 -15.77 9.17 -16.48
C PRO A 13 -15.25 9.41 -15.06
N ALA A 14 -14.30 10.33 -14.90
CA ALA A 14 -13.80 10.85 -13.62
C ALA A 14 -13.95 9.87 -12.44
N MET A 15 -13.51 8.62 -12.63
CA MET A 15 -13.80 7.56 -11.68
C MET A 15 -12.94 7.82 -10.45
N ILE A 16 -13.59 8.07 -9.31
CA ILE A 16 -12.91 8.26 -8.04
C ILE A 16 -12.52 6.85 -7.54
N PRO A 17 -11.22 6.51 -7.45
CA PRO A 17 -10.81 5.17 -7.05
C PRO A 17 -11.11 4.93 -5.57
N LEU A 18 -11.54 3.72 -5.26
CA LEU A 18 -11.61 3.19 -3.90
C LEU A 18 -10.31 2.42 -3.60
N LEU A 19 -9.58 2.85 -2.58
CA LEU A 19 -8.27 2.29 -2.21
C LEU A 19 -8.32 1.77 -0.76
N PRO A 20 -7.61 0.67 -0.42
CA PRO A 20 -7.57 0.19 0.95
C PRO A 20 -6.70 1.08 1.85
N SER A 21 -7.03 1.16 3.13
CA SER A 21 -6.17 1.77 4.15
C SER A 21 -4.95 0.88 4.42
N SER A 22 -3.80 1.26 3.88
CA SER A 22 -2.52 0.55 4.07
C SER A 22 -1.46 1.46 4.69
N TYR A 23 -0.79 1.01 5.76
CA TYR A 23 0.33 1.74 6.36
C TYR A 23 1.53 1.87 5.39
N PHE A 24 1.80 0.81 4.62
CA PHE A 24 2.83 0.78 3.58
C PHE A 24 2.29 0.05 2.35
N GLY A 25 1.56 0.78 1.51
CA GLY A 25 0.93 0.23 0.31
C GLY A 25 1.92 -0.17 -0.79
N SER A 26 1.42 -0.86 -1.81
CA SER A 26 2.20 -1.20 -3.01
C SER A 26 2.51 0.06 -3.85
N VAL A 27 3.50 -0.04 -4.74
CA VAL A 27 3.80 1.04 -5.71
C VAL A 27 2.58 1.41 -6.55
N GLU A 28 1.73 0.43 -6.86
CA GLU A 28 0.50 0.66 -7.63
C GLU A 28 -0.52 1.52 -6.87
N LEU A 29 -0.64 1.37 -5.55
CA LEU A 29 -1.49 2.23 -4.73
C LEU A 29 -1.07 3.70 -4.85
N TYR A 30 0.23 3.98 -4.77
CA TYR A 30 0.76 5.33 -4.93
C TYR A 30 0.62 5.84 -6.37
N ARG A 31 0.78 4.96 -7.38
CA ARG A 31 0.55 5.29 -8.79
C ARG A 31 -0.89 5.74 -9.03
N LEU A 32 -1.87 5.09 -8.41
CA LEU A 32 -3.28 5.45 -8.50
C LEU A 32 -3.54 6.77 -7.76
N LEU A 33 -3.03 6.94 -6.53
CA LEU A 33 -3.14 8.21 -5.81
C LEU A 33 -2.59 9.40 -6.60
N ALA A 34 -1.47 9.23 -7.31
CA ALA A 34 -0.87 10.29 -8.10
C ALA A 34 -1.63 10.62 -9.40
N ARG A 35 -2.48 9.71 -9.89
CA ARG A 35 -3.23 9.88 -11.15
C ARG A 35 -4.61 10.50 -10.98
N HIS A 36 -5.16 10.50 -9.78
CA HIS A 36 -6.51 10.98 -9.50
C HIS A 36 -6.47 12.17 -8.54
N GLU A 37 -7.20 13.24 -8.85
CA GLU A 37 -7.32 14.43 -7.98
C GLU A 37 -8.00 14.09 -6.64
N ARG A 38 -8.89 13.11 -6.65
CA ARG A 38 -9.65 12.64 -5.49
C ARG A 38 -9.62 11.11 -5.46
N ALA A 39 -9.55 10.54 -4.26
CA ALA A 39 -9.64 9.11 -4.01
C ALA A 39 -10.43 8.88 -2.71
N ILE A 40 -11.10 7.73 -2.61
CA ILE A 40 -11.79 7.28 -1.40
C ILE A 40 -10.91 6.22 -0.74
N ILE A 41 -10.67 6.35 0.56
CA ILE A 41 -9.93 5.35 1.35
C ILE A 41 -10.94 4.49 2.12
N ASP A 42 -10.90 3.19 1.91
CA ASP A 42 -11.62 2.21 2.72
C ASP A 42 -10.91 2.01 4.06
N ILE A 43 -11.63 2.28 5.15
CA ILE A 43 -11.17 2.17 6.54
C ILE A 43 -11.62 0.87 7.22
N GLY A 44 -12.33 -0.01 6.51
CA GLY A 44 -12.83 -1.30 7.04
C GLY A 44 -11.74 -2.35 7.25
N GLU A 45 -10.51 -2.08 6.81
CA GLU A 45 -9.34 -2.95 7.01
C GLU A 45 -8.98 -3.02 8.50
N HIS A 46 -9.15 -4.20 9.12
CA HIS A 46 -8.66 -4.45 10.47
C HIS A 46 -7.16 -4.76 10.45
N TYR A 47 -6.33 -3.72 10.30
CA TYR A 47 -4.88 -3.85 10.40
C TYR A 47 -4.43 -3.70 11.86
N VAL A 48 -4.18 -4.82 12.54
CA VAL A 48 -3.48 -4.82 13.83
C VAL A 48 -1.99 -4.65 13.54
N ARG A 49 -1.44 -3.46 13.84
CA ARG A 49 -0.01 -3.20 13.70
C ARG A 49 0.78 -4.11 14.65
N GLN A 50 1.22 -5.27 14.15
CA GLN A 50 2.16 -6.13 14.85
C GLN A 50 3.54 -5.46 14.83
N SER A 51 3.86 -4.81 15.94
CA SER A 51 5.20 -4.28 16.13
C SER A 51 6.12 -5.41 16.57
N TYR A 52 6.89 -5.99 15.64
CA TYR A 52 8.05 -6.81 15.99
C TYR A 52 9.04 -5.94 16.76
N ARG A 53 8.97 -6.00 18.10
CA ARG A 53 9.86 -5.26 18.99
C ARG A 53 10.99 -6.19 19.40
N THR A 54 12.02 -6.31 18.57
CA THR A 54 13.35 -6.75 19.02
C THR A 54 14.01 -5.57 19.74
N ARG A 55 13.83 -5.47 21.05
CA ARG A 55 14.51 -4.43 21.86
C ARG A 55 15.79 -4.91 22.53
N THR A 56 16.09 -6.20 22.45
CA THR A 56 17.17 -6.77 23.24
C THR A 56 18.00 -7.74 22.39
N ARG A 57 19.28 -7.40 22.26
CA ARG A 57 20.33 -8.30 21.78
C ARG A 57 21.10 -8.80 22.99
N ILE A 58 21.14 -10.10 23.20
CA ILE A 58 21.92 -10.74 24.27
C ILE A 58 23.15 -11.43 23.69
N VAL A 59 24.20 -11.60 24.47
CA VAL A 59 25.34 -12.43 24.07
C VAL A 59 25.06 -13.86 24.52
N GLY A 60 24.96 -14.79 23.56
CA GLY A 60 24.84 -16.21 23.80
C GLY A 60 26.14 -16.97 23.50
N PRO A 61 26.20 -18.28 23.80
CA PRO A 61 27.37 -19.12 23.54
C PRO A 61 27.79 -19.17 22.06
N ASN A 62 26.84 -18.94 21.16
CA ASN A 62 27.04 -18.92 19.71
C ASN A 62 27.11 -17.49 19.13
N GLY A 63 27.33 -16.48 19.98
CA GLY A 63 27.39 -15.08 19.57
C GLY A 63 26.10 -14.28 19.87
N PRO A 64 25.98 -13.07 19.32
CA PRO A 64 24.84 -12.19 19.60
C PRO A 64 23.52 -12.80 19.12
N GLN A 65 22.52 -12.82 20.00
CA GLN A 65 21.18 -13.32 19.73
C GLN A 65 20.16 -12.20 19.89
N ASP A 66 19.32 -12.02 18.86
CA ASP A 66 18.21 -11.06 18.89
C ASP A 66 16.95 -11.72 19.44
N LEU A 67 16.40 -11.17 20.53
CA LEU A 67 15.15 -11.63 21.11
C LEU A 67 13.99 -10.90 20.45
N SER A 68 13.22 -11.60 19.61
CA SER A 68 11.97 -11.11 19.05
C SER A 68 10.79 -11.63 19.87
N VAL A 69 9.95 -10.71 20.35
CA VAL A 69 8.65 -11.07 20.92
C VAL A 69 7.61 -10.86 19.84
N GLN A 70 6.89 -11.93 19.53
CA GLN A 70 5.69 -11.89 18.70
C GLN A 70 4.56 -11.33 19.57
N ILE A 71 3.93 -10.24 19.14
CA ILE A 71 2.76 -9.68 19.81
C ILE A 71 1.59 -9.96 18.87
N GLU A 72 0.66 -10.82 19.30
CA GLU A 72 -0.63 -11.04 18.63
C GLU A 72 -1.59 -9.89 18.89
#